data_AF-A0A533SR71-F1
#
_entry.id   AF-A0A533SR71-F1
#
_cell.length_a   1.000
_cell.length_b   1.000
_cell.length_c   1.000
_cell.angle_alpha   90.00
_cell.angle_beta   90.00
_cell.angle_gamma   90.00
#
_symmetry.space_group_name_H-M   'P 1'
#
loop_
_entity.id
_entity.type
_entity.pdbx_description
1 polymer ?
#
loop_
_entity_poly.entity_id
_entity_poly.type
_entity_poly.pdbx_seq_one_letter_code
_entity_poly.pdbx_strand_id
1 'polypeptide(L)' 'MRLARIHGCLAGLALGDALGMPSEFLTPEQIRATFGRIDTLQAAPAWHPHHILRAGQVTDDTGQALAIAHA' A
#
# COMPACT_ATOMS: atom_id res chain seq x y z
N MET A 1 -23.63 2.89 -12.53
CA MET A 1 -22.30 3.24 -13.08
C MET A 1 -21.49 4.21 -12.21
N ARG A 2 -22.07 5.26 -11.59
CA ARG A 2 -21.31 6.25 -10.78
C ARG A 2 -20.70 5.68 -9.48
N LEU A 3 -21.49 4.96 -8.68
CA LEU A 3 -21.01 4.37 -7.41
C LEU A 3 -19.88 3.37 -7.61
N ALA A 4 -19.93 2.57 -8.67
CA ALA A 4 -18.86 1.63 -9.01
C ALA A 4 -17.51 2.33 -9.24
N ARG A 5 -17.51 3.53 -9.85
CA ARG A 5 -16.29 4.32 -10.04
C ARG A 5 -15.76 4.92 -8.73
N ILE A 6 -16.66 5.37 -7.85
CA ILE A 6 -16.29 5.91 -6.54
C ILE A 6 -15.68 4.81 -5.67
N HIS A 7 -16.33 3.65 -5.56
CA HIS A 7 -15.80 2.50 -4.84
C HIS A 7 -14.50 2.00 -5.46
N GLY A 8 -14.41 1.93 -6.80
CA GLY A 8 -13.18 1.55 -7.48
C GLY A 8 -12.02 2.51 -7.22
N CYS A 9 -12.29 3.81 -7.12
CA CYS A 9 -11.29 4.82 -6.77
C CYS A 9 -10.73 4.59 -5.35
N LEU A 10 -11.61 4.46 -4.35
CA LEU A 10 -11.20 4.25 -2.96
C LEU A 10 -10.52 2.89 -2.76
N ALA A 11 -11.02 1.84 -3.41
CA ALA A 11 -10.38 0.52 -3.39
C ALA A 11 -9.01 0.55 -4.08
N GLY A 12 -8.88 1.28 -5.20
CA GLY A 12 -7.62 1.46 -5.92
C GLY A 12 -6.57 2.21 -5.08
N LEU A 13 -6.99 3.24 -4.34
CA LEU A 13 -6.13 3.93 -3.37
C LEU A 13 -5.62 2.96 -2.31
N ALA A 14 -6.51 2.25 -1.62
CA ALA A 14 -6.14 1.31 -0.56
C ALA A 14 -5.25 0.16 -1.05
N LEU A 15 -5.52 -0.35 -2.27
CA LEU A 15 -4.69 -1.40 -2.88
C LEU A 15 -3.31 -0.87 -3.27
N GLY A 16 -3.22 0.34 -3.82
CA GLY A 16 -1.95 0.97 -4.20
C GLY A 16 -1.07 1.24 -2.99
N ASP A 17 -1.66 1.80 -1.94
CA ASP A 17 -1.03 2.01 -0.62
C ASP A 17 -0.47 0.68 -0.08
N ALA A 18 -1.33 -0.33 0.09
CA ALA A 18 -0.92 -1.61 0.67
C ALA A 18 0.11 -2.39 -0.19
N LEU A 19 0.09 -2.24 -1.52
CA LEU A 19 1.10 -2.81 -2.42
C LEU A 19 2.45 -2.06 -2.33
N GLY A 20 2.42 -0.74 -2.14
CA GLY A 20 3.61 0.10 -2.04
C GLY A 20 4.29 0.01 -0.66
N MET A 21 3.50 -0.17 0.40
CA MET A 21 3.91 -0.19 1.81
C MET A 21 5.22 -0.95 2.12
N PRO A 22 5.43 -2.20 1.65
CA PRO A 22 6.65 -2.94 1.98
C PRO A 22 7.90 -2.47 1.23
N SER A 23 7.73 -1.62 0.21
CA SER A 23 8.81 -1.10 -0.65
C SER A 23 9.08 0.39 -0.50
N GLU A 24 8.39 1.05 0.43
CA GLU A 24 8.63 2.47 0.70
C GLU A 24 10.11 2.71 1.05
N PHE A 25 10.70 3.81 0.59
CA PHE A 25 12.13 4.14 0.77
C PHE A 25 13.14 3.24 0.03
N LEU A 26 12.71 2.22 -0.71
CA LEU A 26 13.61 1.38 -1.51
C LEU A 26 13.79 1.94 -2.92
N THR A 27 15.01 1.79 -3.47
CA THR A 27 15.25 2.01 -4.91
C THR A 27 14.70 0.84 -5.74
N PRO A 28 14.49 1.02 -7.06
CA PRO A 28 14.10 -0.08 -7.95
C PRO A 28 15.05 -1.29 -7.91
N GLU A 29 16.36 -1.07 -7.72
CA GLU A 29 17.35 -2.14 -7.56
C GLU A 29 17.13 -2.92 -6.25
N GLN A 30 16.87 -2.21 -5.15
CA GLN A 30 16.59 -2.82 -3.85
C GLN A 30 15.26 -3.59 -3.87
N ILE A 31 14.23 -3.07 -4.56
CA ILE A 31 12.96 -3.76 -4.76
C ILE A 31 13.19 -5.08 -5.52
N ARG A 32 13.93 -5.04 -6.63
CA ARG A 32 14.26 -6.25 -7.41
C ARG A 32 15.09 -7.25 -6.60
N ALA A 33 16.03 -6.78 -5.80
CA ALA A 33 16.86 -7.66 -4.97
C ALA A 33 16.07 -8.30 -3.80
N THR A 34 15.14 -7.56 -3.21
CA THR A 34 14.39 -7.99 -2.02
C THR A 34 13.16 -8.82 -2.37
N PHE A 35 12.41 -8.40 -3.39
CA PHE A 35 11.11 -8.99 -3.75
C PHE A 35 11.10 -9.63 -5.14
N GLY A 36 12.10 -9.34 -5.99
CA GLY A 36 12.03 -9.62 -7.43
C GLY A 36 11.02 -8.70 -8.12
N ARG A 37 9.73 -8.99 -7.93
CA ARG A 37 8.60 -8.19 -8.38
C ARG A 37 7.50 -8.25 -7.33
N ILE A 38 6.95 -7.09 -6.97
CA ILE A 38 5.76 -7.04 -6.11
C ILE A 38 4.53 -7.18 -7.00
N ASP A 39 3.87 -8.33 -6.90
CA ASP A 39 2.63 -8.65 -7.64
C ASP A 39 1.51 -9.19 -6.74
N THR A 40 1.78 -9.22 -5.43
CA THR A 40 0.92 -9.71 -4.37
C THR A 40 1.10 -8.83 -3.14
N LEU A 41 0.12 -8.83 -2.23
CA LEU A 41 0.24 -8.12 -0.96
C LEU A 41 1.27 -8.84 -0.09
N GLN A 42 2.36 -8.13 0.26
CA GLN A 42 3.50 -8.69 0.98
C GLN A 42 3.73 -7.92 2.27
N ALA A 43 4.27 -8.61 3.29
CA ALA A 43 4.76 -7.96 4.49
C ALA A 43 6.12 -7.33 4.21
N ALA A 44 6.46 -6.25 4.92
CA ALA A 44 7.77 -5.64 4.79
C ALA A 44 8.86 -6.55 5.42
N PRO A 45 10.09 -6.54 4.89
CA PRO A 45 11.23 -7.25 5.48
C PRO A 45 11.47 -6.81 6.93
N ALA A 46 12.06 -7.68 7.75
CA ALA A 46 12.26 -7.41 9.18
C ALA A 46 13.09 -6.14 9.50
N TRP A 47 13.93 -5.69 8.56
CA TRP A 47 14.74 -4.47 8.70
C TRP A 47 14.01 -3.19 8.27
N HIS A 48 12.83 -3.32 7.65
CA HIS A 48 12.09 -2.19 7.08
C HIS A 48 11.29 -1.44 8.16
N PRO A 49 11.11 -0.10 8.09
CA PRO A 49 10.30 0.65 9.04
C PRO A 49 8.88 0.08 9.22
N HIS A 50 8.26 -0.39 8.13
CA HIS A 50 6.94 -1.01 8.13
C HIS A 50 6.88 -2.51 8.49
N HIS A 51 7.95 -3.12 9.02
CA HIS A 51 7.95 -4.54 9.41
C HIS A 51 6.85 -4.91 10.43
N ILE A 52 6.33 -3.92 11.18
CA ILE A 52 5.23 -4.09 12.14
C ILE A 52 3.85 -4.23 11.46
N LEU A 53 3.72 -3.85 10.19
CA LEU A 53 2.48 -3.91 9.44
C LEU A 53 2.32 -5.29 8.79
N ARG A 54 1.08 -5.77 8.75
CA ARG A 54 0.76 -7.06 8.10
C ARG A 54 0.74 -6.88 6.58
N ALA A 55 0.95 -7.98 5.86
CA ALA A 55 0.70 -8.00 4.42
C ALA A 55 -0.73 -7.51 4.11
N GLY A 56 -0.86 -6.51 3.25
CA GLY A 56 -2.16 -5.92 2.89
C GLY A 56 -2.70 -4.86 3.86
N GLN A 57 -1.97 -4.53 4.92
CA GLN A 57 -2.34 -3.42 5.79
C GLN A 57 -2.01 -2.08 5.13
N VAL A 58 -3.00 -1.19 5.08
CA VAL A 58 -2.86 0.19 4.57
C VAL A 58 -2.07 1.07 5.54
N THR A 59 -1.44 2.13 5.04
CA THR A 59 -0.70 3.14 5.82
C THR A 59 -1.58 4.34 6.17
N ASP A 60 -0.95 5.44 6.61
CA ASP A 60 -1.62 6.70 6.89
C ASP A 60 -2.26 7.32 5.64
N ASP A 61 -1.81 7.01 4.42
CA ASP A 61 -2.40 7.51 3.17
C ASP A 61 -3.91 7.19 3.08
N THR A 62 -4.27 5.91 3.23
CA THR A 62 -5.68 5.51 3.22
C THR A 62 -6.43 6.08 4.44
N GLY A 63 -5.78 6.11 5.61
CA GLY A 63 -6.38 6.64 6.83
C GLY A 63 -6.76 8.13 6.71
N GLN A 64 -5.85 8.95 6.20
CA GLN A 64 -6.06 10.38 5.99
C GLN A 64 -7.07 10.65 4.87
N ALA A 65 -7.05 9.87 3.79
CA ALA A 65 -8.04 9.99 2.71
C ALA A 65 -9.48 9.73 3.22
N LEU A 66 -9.66 8.70 4.06
CA LEU A 66 -10.96 8.43 4.68
C LEU A 66 -11.35 9.51 5.70
N ALA A 67 -10.39 10.04 6.46
CA ALA A 67 -10.64 11.14 7.38
C ALA A 67 -11.17 12.39 6.64
N ILE A 68 -10.57 12.76 5.51
CA ILE A 68 -11.04 13.86 4.65
C ILE A 68 -12.42 13.56 4.06
N ALA A 69 -12.67 12.32 3.62
CA ALA A 69 -13.95 11.92 3.04
C ALA A 69 -15.11 11.93 4.05
N HIS A 70 -14.81 11.79 5.35
CA HIS A 70 -15.77 11.84 6.44
C HIS A 70 -15.94 13.24 7.06
N ALA A 71 -15.17 14.24 6.60
CA ALA A 71 -15.21 15.60 7.13
C ALA A 71 -16.50 16.37 6.78
#